data_AF-A0AAJ0GH82-F1
#
_entry.id   AF-A0AAJ0GH82-F1
#
_cell.length_a   1.000
_cell.length_b   1.000
_cell.length_c   1.000
_cell.angle_alpha   90.00
_cell.angle_beta   90.00
_cell.angle_gamma   90.00
#
_symmetry.space_group_name_H-M   'P 1'
#
loop_
_entity.id
_entity.type
_entity.pdbx_description
1 polymer ?
#
loop_
_entity_poly.entity_id
_entity_poly.type
_entity_poly.pdbx_seq_one_letter_code
_entity_poly.pdbx_strand_id
1 'polypeptide(L)'
;MPESLHIALKNDSELDNIHAYVTGLALQHGNKRCCLKANGKDLYFPKNPSSIGSPLKEDCAIPLGKPGNTVNITIPQIAGGRIWIAEGKLTFLLNPGAEPALVEPSVLNPSDPNANVNFGFCEFTLNNDQLYANISYVDFVPRMPIAISLQRATGDMEHVAGMAPNGLDRLAEDLQAQAQKDHQPWDKLVVHHEGRNLRVLNATHGNAVGANFDGYFEKHIDEVWQKYKSGAKMKINTQAGPGIVEGHVNKHDELEVAGEKFSKPNTNDVLGCNSGPFTTGPSATRNAIIPRLAAAFVRSSLLDSQDQPSQPSTFYRIDPTNHYARLVHKHNLDGKGYAFAYDDVQPDDGDDQSGKVNAGDPKLFTIVVGGKSGKGTKHTPAPQQHSAQQPNDPSPDKHADESHAQDHNKHVDGLKGRVQGLAKRFMN
;
A
#
# COMPACT_ATOMS: atom_id res chain seq x y z
N MET A 1 12.68 18.43 12.10
CA MET A 1 12.97 17.43 11.06
C MET A 1 14.23 17.79 10.29
N PRO A 2 15.08 16.82 9.91
CA PRO A 2 16.27 17.11 9.13
C PRO A 2 15.92 17.34 7.64
N GLU A 3 16.73 18.15 6.95
CA GLU A 3 16.61 18.36 5.49
C GLU A 3 17.03 17.12 4.69
N SER A 4 17.83 16.24 5.30
CA SER A 4 18.23 14.96 4.75
C SER A 4 18.42 13.92 5.84
N LEU A 5 18.27 12.64 5.52
CA LEU A 5 18.38 11.53 6.45
C LEU A 5 19.43 10.52 5.97
N HIS A 6 20.26 10.05 6.89
CA HIS A 6 21.14 8.92 6.65
C HIS A 6 20.36 7.61 6.64
N ILE A 7 20.64 6.78 5.65
CA ILE A 7 20.08 5.44 5.54
C ILE A 7 21.21 4.41 5.50
N ALA A 8 21.11 3.37 6.32
CA ALA A 8 21.96 2.20 6.27
C ALA A 8 21.27 1.07 5.51
N LEU A 9 21.83 0.66 4.38
CA LEU A 9 21.40 -0.49 3.59
C LEU A 9 22.30 -1.68 3.93
N LYS A 10 21.77 -2.68 4.63
CA LYS A 10 22.52 -3.85 5.09
C LYS A 10 22.19 -5.09 4.26
N ASN A 11 23.22 -5.68 3.67
CA ASN A 11 23.11 -7.00 3.04
C ASN A 11 23.24 -8.09 4.09
N ASP A 12 22.12 -8.68 4.49
CA ASP A 12 22.02 -9.80 5.42
C ASP A 12 21.57 -11.09 4.70
N SER A 13 21.84 -11.18 3.39
CA SER A 13 21.54 -12.32 2.54
C SER A 13 22.78 -13.19 2.29
N GLU A 14 22.66 -14.26 1.49
CA GLU A 14 23.79 -15.05 0.98
C GLU A 14 24.34 -14.52 -0.36
N LEU A 15 23.75 -13.47 -0.92
CA LEU A 15 24.02 -12.99 -2.27
C LEU A 15 24.98 -11.80 -2.25
N ASP A 16 25.86 -11.70 -3.26
CA ASP A 16 26.80 -10.58 -3.44
C ASP A 16 26.40 -9.65 -4.60
N ASN A 17 25.29 -9.95 -5.28
CA ASN A 17 24.78 -9.24 -6.45
C ASN A 17 23.50 -8.42 -6.18
N ILE A 18 23.29 -7.96 -4.94
CA ILE A 18 22.11 -7.17 -4.57
C ILE A 18 22.32 -5.68 -4.91
N HIS A 19 21.30 -5.07 -5.51
CA HIS A 19 21.26 -3.63 -5.77
C HIS A 19 20.03 -2.99 -5.12
N ALA A 20 20.21 -1.75 -4.66
CA ALA A 20 19.13 -0.89 -4.21
C ALA A 20 18.90 0.27 -5.17
N TYR A 21 17.68 0.82 -5.13
CA TYR A 21 17.29 2.03 -5.85
C TYR A 21 16.39 2.85 -4.94
N VAL A 22 16.44 4.18 -5.05
CA VAL A 22 15.51 5.08 -4.35
C VAL A 22 14.77 5.92 -5.38
N THR A 23 13.45 5.91 -5.34
CA THR A 23 12.56 6.72 -6.21
C THR A 23 11.58 7.52 -5.35
N GLY A 24 11.05 8.62 -5.87
CA GLY A 24 9.99 9.39 -5.19
C GLY A 24 9.84 10.80 -5.73
N LEU A 25 9.14 11.66 -4.98
CA LEU A 25 8.95 13.08 -5.28
C LEU A 25 9.80 13.92 -4.32
N ALA A 26 10.77 14.67 -4.84
CA ALA A 26 11.66 15.48 -4.02
C ALA A 26 10.94 16.78 -3.57
N LEU A 27 10.58 16.84 -2.29
CA LEU A 27 9.73 17.90 -1.73
C LEU A 27 10.39 19.28 -1.86
N GLN A 28 11.69 19.35 -1.59
CA GLN A 28 12.48 20.59 -1.68
C GLN A 28 12.73 21.05 -3.13
N HIS A 29 12.31 20.26 -4.13
CA HIS A 29 12.45 20.56 -5.55
C HIS A 29 11.10 20.72 -6.25
N GLY A 30 10.08 21.17 -5.52
CA GLY A 30 8.73 21.39 -6.07
C GLY A 30 8.04 20.08 -6.46
N ASN A 31 8.21 19.04 -5.65
CA ASN A 31 7.65 17.70 -5.86
C ASN A 31 8.05 17.03 -7.19
N LYS A 32 9.22 17.38 -7.74
CA LYS A 32 9.72 16.74 -8.97
C LYS A 32 10.04 15.27 -8.73
N ARG A 33 9.63 14.41 -9.68
CA ARG A 33 10.00 13.00 -9.73
C ARG A 33 11.53 12.87 -9.78
N CYS A 34 12.08 12.04 -8.90
CA CYS A 34 13.51 11.83 -8.80
C CYS A 34 13.86 10.35 -8.57
N CYS A 35 15.10 10.02 -8.89
CA CYS A 35 15.78 8.80 -8.47
C CYS A 35 17.08 9.21 -7.73
N LEU A 36 17.56 8.41 -6.79
CA LEU A 36 18.90 8.58 -6.23
C LEU A 36 19.92 7.92 -7.17
N LYS A 37 21.01 8.64 -7.49
CA LYS A 37 22.09 8.10 -8.31
C LYS A 37 22.84 6.99 -7.59
N ALA A 38 23.59 6.17 -8.33
CA ALA A 38 24.37 5.05 -7.81
C ALA A 38 25.39 5.43 -6.70
N ASN A 39 25.76 6.70 -6.58
CA ASN A 39 26.63 7.18 -5.49
C ASN A 39 25.92 7.34 -4.13
N GLY A 40 24.60 7.14 -4.09
CA GLY A 40 23.81 7.16 -2.85
C GLY A 40 23.60 8.53 -2.24
N LYS A 41 23.83 9.63 -2.98
CA LYS A 41 23.72 11.00 -2.47
C LYS A 41 23.05 11.97 -3.42
N ASP A 42 23.41 11.91 -4.70
CA ASP A 42 22.94 12.88 -5.67
C ASP A 42 21.58 12.46 -6.24
N LEU A 43 20.68 13.43 -6.41
CA LEU A 43 19.42 13.20 -7.11
C LEU A 43 19.62 13.25 -8.63
N TYR A 44 18.97 12.31 -9.32
CA TYR A 44 18.68 12.35 -10.74
C TYR A 44 17.23 12.76 -10.95
N PHE A 45 17.03 13.82 -11.73
CA PHE A 45 15.72 14.23 -12.23
C PHE A 45 15.59 13.82 -13.70
N PRO A 46 14.78 12.80 -14.02
CA PRO A 46 14.53 12.41 -15.40
C PRO A 46 14.07 13.60 -16.24
N LYS A 47 14.43 13.58 -17.53
CA LYS A 47 13.92 14.53 -18.53
C LYS A 47 12.89 13.82 -19.39
N ASN A 48 11.97 14.59 -19.98
CA ASN A 48 11.00 14.05 -20.92
C ASN A 48 11.71 13.24 -22.03
N PRO A 49 11.40 11.94 -22.19
CA PRO A 49 11.95 11.13 -23.26
C PRO A 49 11.26 11.43 -24.60
N SER A 50 11.86 10.98 -25.70
CA SER A 50 11.26 11.08 -27.04
C SER A 50 10.22 9.99 -27.33
N SER A 51 10.20 8.92 -26.55
CA SER A 51 9.33 7.76 -26.76
C SER A 51 8.94 7.10 -25.44
N ILE A 52 7.77 6.45 -25.43
CA ILE A 52 7.31 5.58 -24.35
C ILE A 52 8.33 4.45 -24.13
N GLY A 53 8.52 4.05 -22.88
CA GLY A 53 9.41 2.94 -22.52
C GLY A 53 10.91 3.26 -22.71
N SER A 54 11.30 4.54 -22.65
CA SER A 54 12.72 4.91 -22.76
C SER A 54 13.50 4.59 -21.49
N PRO A 55 14.75 4.14 -21.56
CA PRO A 55 15.55 3.85 -20.37
C PRO A 55 15.96 5.14 -19.62
N LEU A 56 16.29 4.99 -18.34
CA LEU A 56 16.99 6.05 -17.59
C LEU A 56 18.34 6.37 -18.24
N LYS A 57 18.74 7.64 -18.21
CA LYS A 57 20.05 8.10 -18.73
C LYS A 57 21.16 8.08 -17.70
N GLU A 58 20.82 7.90 -16.43
CA GLU A 58 21.77 7.83 -15.31
C GLU A 58 21.67 6.46 -14.63
N ASP A 59 22.80 5.92 -14.18
CA ASP A 59 22.81 4.72 -13.34
C ASP A 59 22.35 5.08 -11.93
N CYS A 60 21.25 4.44 -11.51
CA CYS A 60 20.64 4.61 -10.19
C CYS A 60 20.79 3.34 -9.32
N ALA A 61 21.53 2.33 -9.79
CA ALA A 61 21.75 1.09 -9.07
C ALA A 61 22.83 1.28 -8.00
N ILE A 62 22.46 1.16 -6.72
CA ILE A 62 23.36 1.25 -5.57
C ILE A 62 23.74 -0.19 -5.17
N PRO A 63 24.97 -0.65 -5.44
CA PRO A 63 25.37 -2.03 -5.12
C PRO A 63 25.50 -2.21 -3.61
N LEU A 64 24.85 -3.22 -3.03
CA LEU A 64 24.92 -3.53 -1.60
C LEU A 64 26.18 -4.31 -1.22
N GLY A 65 26.91 -4.85 -2.19
CA GLY A 65 28.15 -5.62 -1.98
C GLY A 65 27.90 -7.00 -1.37
N LYS A 66 28.97 -7.59 -0.81
CA LYS A 66 28.97 -8.96 -0.25
C LYS A 66 28.08 -9.11 0.99
N PRO A 67 27.67 -10.34 1.36
CA PRO A 67 27.02 -10.62 2.63
C PRO A 67 27.72 -9.97 3.83
N GLY A 68 26.94 -9.38 4.72
CA GLY A 68 27.41 -8.65 5.91
C GLY A 68 27.80 -7.20 5.66
N ASN A 69 27.82 -6.73 4.42
CA ASN A 69 28.16 -5.34 4.10
C ASN A 69 27.04 -4.36 4.46
N THR A 70 27.43 -3.13 4.76
CA THR A 70 26.51 -2.00 4.96
C THR A 70 26.92 -0.85 4.04
N VAL A 71 25.96 -0.37 3.26
CA VAL A 71 26.12 0.80 2.39
C VAL A 71 25.33 1.95 2.99
N ASN A 72 25.99 3.09 3.18
CA ASN A 72 25.35 4.30 3.71
C ASN A 72 24.99 5.23 2.56
N ILE A 73 23.72 5.63 2.52
CA ILE A 73 23.19 6.62 1.56
C ILE A 73 22.59 7.80 2.33
N THR A 74 22.33 8.89 1.62
CA THR A 74 21.63 10.06 2.16
C THR A 74 20.49 10.41 1.22
N ILE A 75 19.29 10.53 1.78
CA ILE A 75 18.11 11.00 1.06
C ILE A 75 17.72 12.40 1.54
N PRO A 76 17.29 13.31 0.65
CA PRO A 76 16.59 14.52 1.07
C PRO A 76 15.14 14.19 1.47
N GLN A 77 14.36 15.22 1.80
CA GLN A 77 12.92 15.07 1.98
C GLN A 77 12.25 14.60 0.67
N ILE A 78 11.64 13.42 0.73
CA ILE A 78 10.99 12.73 -0.39
C ILE A 78 9.62 12.25 0.08
N ALA A 79 8.59 12.51 -0.70
CA ALA A 79 7.26 11.93 -0.52
C ALA A 79 6.98 10.83 -1.54
N GLY A 80 6.15 9.85 -1.14
CA GLY A 80 5.83 8.70 -1.98
C GLY A 80 7.09 7.94 -2.41
N GLY A 81 8.04 7.83 -1.48
CA GLY A 81 9.35 7.26 -1.71
C GLY A 81 9.31 5.73 -1.67
N ARG A 82 10.11 5.09 -2.52
CA ARG A 82 10.34 3.64 -2.50
C ARG A 82 11.83 3.36 -2.45
N ILE A 83 12.23 2.45 -1.57
CA ILE A 83 13.56 1.84 -1.57
C ILE A 83 13.39 0.44 -2.12
N TRP A 84 13.76 0.28 -3.39
CA TRP A 84 13.70 -0.99 -4.10
C TRP A 84 14.95 -1.79 -3.83
N ILE A 85 14.81 -3.10 -3.68
CA ILE A 85 15.91 -4.03 -3.49
C ILE A 85 15.74 -5.17 -4.50
N ALA A 86 16.80 -5.53 -5.23
CA ALA A 86 16.77 -6.61 -6.21
C ALA A 86 18.02 -7.48 -6.18
N GLU A 87 17.84 -8.78 -6.43
CA GLU A 87 18.89 -9.71 -6.85
C GLU A 87 19.19 -9.43 -8.33
N GLY A 88 20.40 -8.95 -8.63
CA GLY A 88 20.72 -8.34 -9.93
C GLY A 88 20.28 -6.88 -10.01
N LYS A 89 19.90 -6.41 -11.19
CA LYS A 89 19.49 -5.01 -11.44
C LYS A 89 18.02 -4.91 -11.84
N LEU A 90 17.37 -3.81 -11.46
CA LEU A 90 16.06 -3.42 -11.97
C LEU A 90 16.19 -2.50 -13.18
N THR A 91 15.23 -2.64 -14.10
CA THR A 91 15.02 -1.75 -15.24
C THR A 91 13.87 -0.79 -14.93
N PHE A 92 14.19 0.49 -14.84
CA PHE A 92 13.19 1.56 -14.80
C PHE A 92 13.08 2.19 -16.18
N LEU A 93 11.85 2.51 -16.59
CA LEU A 93 11.58 3.14 -17.88
C LEU A 93 10.92 4.51 -17.70
N LEU A 94 10.83 5.28 -18.77
CA LEU A 94 10.24 6.61 -18.81
C LEU A 94 9.23 6.73 -19.94
N ASN A 95 8.11 7.39 -19.64
CA ASN A 95 7.14 7.81 -20.65
C ASN A 95 7.13 9.34 -20.77
N PRO A 96 6.93 9.88 -21.99
CA PRO A 96 6.76 11.32 -22.19
C PRO A 96 5.43 11.79 -21.60
N GLY A 97 5.41 13.02 -21.10
CA GLY A 97 4.22 13.66 -20.56
C GLY A 97 4.43 15.16 -20.33
N ALA A 98 3.51 15.82 -19.62
CA ALA A 98 3.74 17.19 -19.14
C ALA A 98 5.02 17.26 -18.30
N GLU A 99 5.22 16.26 -17.45
CA GLU A 99 6.48 15.91 -16.80
C GLU A 99 6.79 14.43 -17.14
N PRO A 100 8.08 14.03 -17.15
CA PRO A 100 8.44 12.64 -17.41
C PRO A 100 7.86 11.70 -16.35
N ALA A 101 7.11 10.70 -16.79
CA ALA A 101 6.56 9.68 -15.92
C ALA A 101 7.57 8.53 -15.75
N LEU A 102 7.92 8.23 -14.50
CA LEU A 102 8.69 7.03 -14.17
C LEU A 102 7.77 5.81 -14.25
N VAL A 103 8.14 4.86 -15.11
CA VAL A 103 7.52 3.54 -15.17
C VAL A 103 8.30 2.62 -14.23
N GLU A 104 7.66 2.29 -13.11
CA GLU A 104 8.22 1.44 -12.07
C GLU A 104 8.10 -0.05 -12.46
N PRO A 105 8.95 -0.93 -11.89
CA PRO A 105 8.90 -2.37 -12.14
C PRO A 105 7.51 -2.97 -11.90
N SER A 106 6.99 -3.74 -12.86
CA SER A 106 5.72 -4.45 -12.71
C SER A 106 5.92 -5.95 -12.57
N VAL A 107 5.28 -6.55 -11.56
CA VAL A 107 5.15 -8.00 -11.42
C VAL A 107 3.91 -8.57 -12.11
N LEU A 108 3.02 -7.70 -12.59
CA LEU A 108 1.69 -8.06 -13.12
C LEU A 108 1.66 -8.14 -14.65
N ASN A 109 2.67 -7.58 -15.32
CA ASN A 109 2.84 -7.66 -16.76
C ASN A 109 3.93 -8.70 -17.06
N PRO A 110 3.60 -9.87 -17.64
CA PRO A 110 4.60 -10.90 -17.97
C PRO A 110 5.69 -10.44 -18.93
N SER A 111 5.42 -9.39 -19.72
CA SER A 111 6.39 -8.79 -20.67
C SER A 111 7.24 -7.69 -20.03
N ASP A 112 7.03 -7.35 -18.76
CA ASP A 112 7.88 -6.40 -18.06
C ASP A 112 9.32 -6.93 -17.96
N PRO A 113 10.35 -6.11 -18.22
CA PRO A 113 11.74 -6.55 -18.11
C PRO A 113 12.12 -7.05 -16.70
N ASN A 114 11.35 -6.68 -15.68
CA ASN A 114 11.55 -7.08 -14.29
C ASN A 114 10.66 -8.27 -13.87
N ALA A 115 9.83 -8.81 -14.76
CA ALA A 115 8.85 -9.85 -14.43
C ALA A 115 9.51 -11.07 -13.74
N ASN A 116 10.72 -11.44 -14.14
CA ASN A 116 11.48 -12.56 -13.58
C ASN A 116 12.55 -12.16 -12.55
N VAL A 117 12.71 -10.86 -12.26
CA VAL A 117 13.70 -10.39 -11.28
C VAL A 117 13.17 -10.63 -9.87
N ASN A 118 14.01 -11.17 -8.98
CA ASN A 118 13.69 -11.24 -7.56
C ASN A 118 13.92 -9.87 -6.92
N PHE A 119 12.84 -9.12 -6.71
CA PHE A 119 12.88 -7.81 -6.10
C PHE A 119 11.75 -7.62 -5.10
N GLY A 120 11.89 -6.62 -4.23
CA GLY A 120 10.86 -6.09 -3.35
C GLY A 120 11.15 -4.62 -3.05
N PHE A 121 10.33 -4.01 -2.21
CA PHE A 121 10.55 -2.63 -1.78
C PHE A 121 9.96 -2.36 -0.38
N CYS A 122 10.48 -1.32 0.27
CA CYS A 122 9.79 -0.65 1.35
C CYS A 122 9.44 0.78 0.94
N GLU A 123 8.38 1.32 1.53
CA GLU A 123 7.85 2.65 1.23
C GLU A 123 8.22 3.62 2.35
N PHE A 124 8.37 4.90 2.00
CA PHE A 124 8.61 5.94 2.98
C PHE A 124 8.15 7.33 2.50
N THR A 125 7.88 8.20 3.47
CA THR A 125 7.81 9.64 3.29
C THR A 125 8.66 10.29 4.37
N LEU A 126 9.60 11.14 3.95
CA LEU A 126 10.36 12.04 4.82
C LEU A 126 9.93 13.47 4.51
N ASN A 127 9.27 14.13 5.46
CA ASN A 127 8.76 15.50 5.31
C ASN A 127 9.18 16.37 6.52
N ASN A 128 8.53 17.53 6.68
CA ASN A 128 8.83 18.46 7.77
C ASN A 128 8.29 18.02 9.14
N ASP A 129 7.45 16.99 9.18
CA ASP A 129 6.81 16.51 10.41
C ASP A 129 7.39 15.19 10.89
N GLN A 130 7.70 14.25 9.98
CA GLN A 130 8.19 12.92 10.33
C GLN A 130 8.90 12.19 9.19
N LEU A 131 9.62 11.12 9.56
CA LEU A 131 9.76 9.95 8.69
C LEU A 131 8.61 9.00 9.02
N TYR A 132 7.88 8.56 7.99
CA TYR A 132 7.00 7.42 8.05
C TYR A 132 7.50 6.39 7.04
N ALA A 133 7.64 5.13 7.44
CA ALA A 133 8.08 4.07 6.53
C ALA A 133 7.42 2.73 6.86
N ASN A 134 7.24 1.89 5.86
CA ASN A 134 6.62 0.57 6.00
C ASN A 134 7.22 -0.45 5.03
N ILE A 135 7.27 -1.70 5.45
CA ILE A 135 7.33 -2.81 4.49
C ILE A 135 5.97 -2.92 3.80
N SER A 136 5.92 -3.43 2.57
CA SER A 136 4.65 -3.54 1.83
C SER A 136 4.51 -4.90 1.17
N TYR A 137 3.36 -5.52 1.40
CA TYR A 137 2.91 -6.77 0.78
C TYR A 137 1.55 -6.57 0.09
N VAL A 138 1.17 -5.32 -0.16
CA VAL A 138 -0.10 -4.95 -0.81
C VAL A 138 -0.15 -5.48 -2.24
N ASP A 139 0.98 -5.48 -2.94
CA ASP A 139 1.06 -6.03 -4.30
C ASP A 139 1.54 -7.49 -4.30
N PHE A 140 2.62 -7.79 -3.58
CA PHE A 140 3.18 -9.14 -3.51
C PHE A 140 4.16 -9.30 -2.35
N VAL A 141 4.42 -10.54 -1.94
CA VAL A 141 5.52 -10.90 -1.04
C VAL A 141 6.76 -11.24 -1.88
N PRO A 142 7.89 -10.54 -1.71
CA PRO A 142 9.14 -10.86 -2.39
C PRO A 142 9.79 -12.12 -1.79
N ARG A 143 10.57 -12.87 -2.57
CA ARG A 143 11.40 -13.96 -2.03
C ARG A 143 12.41 -13.46 -1.02
N MET A 144 12.99 -12.28 -1.28
CA MET A 144 13.99 -11.68 -0.43
C MET A 144 13.34 -10.86 0.69
N PRO A 145 13.44 -11.27 1.96
CA PRO A 145 12.82 -10.53 3.06
C PRO A 145 13.47 -9.17 3.24
N ILE A 146 12.66 -8.19 3.62
CA ILE A 146 13.07 -6.83 3.97
C ILE A 146 12.63 -6.58 5.42
N ALA A 147 13.55 -6.08 6.22
CA ALA A 147 13.29 -5.58 7.56
C ALA A 147 13.67 -4.10 7.64
N ILE A 148 12.98 -3.33 8.46
CA ILE A 148 13.22 -1.89 8.61
C ILE A 148 13.38 -1.53 10.09
N SER A 149 14.25 -0.58 10.38
CA SER A 149 14.45 -0.04 11.73
C SER A 149 14.63 1.46 11.68
N LEU A 150 14.02 2.16 12.63
CA LEU A 150 14.12 3.61 12.74
C LEU A 150 14.65 3.99 14.10
N GLN A 151 15.82 4.63 14.10
CA GLN A 151 16.41 5.21 15.30
C GLN A 151 16.02 6.69 15.42
N ARG A 152 15.57 7.07 16.60
CA ARG A 152 15.23 8.46 16.97
C ARG A 152 16.45 9.21 17.51
N ALA A 153 16.38 10.53 17.54
CA ALA A 153 17.44 11.37 18.11
C ALA A 153 17.66 11.09 19.61
N THR A 154 16.59 10.72 20.32
CA THR A 154 16.60 10.27 21.72
C THR A 154 17.38 8.98 21.95
N GLY A 155 17.58 8.18 20.90
CA GLY A 155 18.20 6.85 20.95
C GLY A 155 17.21 5.70 20.90
N ASP A 156 15.90 5.97 21.06
CA ASP A 156 14.85 4.96 20.92
C ASP A 156 14.82 4.36 19.52
N MET A 157 14.38 3.11 19.41
CA MET A 157 14.35 2.37 18.16
C MET A 157 13.00 1.69 17.95
N GLU A 158 12.44 1.89 16.77
CA GLU A 158 11.35 1.08 16.24
C GLU A 158 11.90 0.07 15.24
N HIS A 159 11.30 -1.12 15.21
CA HIS A 159 11.76 -2.22 14.38
C HIS A 159 10.58 -3.01 13.83
N VAL A 160 10.70 -3.38 12.55
CA VAL A 160 9.81 -4.32 11.87
C VAL A 160 10.70 -5.39 11.26
N ALA A 161 10.44 -6.64 11.64
CA ALA A 161 11.37 -7.76 11.44
C ALA A 161 11.28 -8.38 10.04
N GLY A 162 10.14 -8.22 9.36
CA GLY A 162 9.86 -8.92 8.11
C GLY A 162 9.83 -10.45 8.28
N MET A 163 10.01 -11.17 7.19
CA MET A 163 10.02 -12.64 7.19
C MET A 163 11.41 -13.24 7.43
N ALA A 164 11.43 -14.50 7.89
CA ALA A 164 12.64 -15.33 7.86
C ALA A 164 13.11 -15.60 6.41
N PRO A 165 14.37 -16.03 6.18
CA PRO A 165 14.88 -16.33 4.83
C PRO A 165 14.05 -17.35 4.04
N ASN A 166 13.37 -18.27 4.72
CA ASN A 166 12.46 -19.27 4.13
C ASN A 166 10.97 -18.89 4.28
N GLY A 167 10.66 -17.64 4.60
CA GLY A 167 9.29 -17.18 4.85
C GLY A 167 8.39 -17.28 3.62
N LEU A 168 8.90 -16.89 2.44
CA LEU A 168 8.14 -17.03 1.19
C LEU A 168 7.78 -18.49 0.90
N ASP A 169 8.74 -19.41 1.11
CA ASP A 169 8.52 -20.83 0.84
C ASP A 169 7.47 -21.42 1.79
N ARG A 170 7.52 -21.07 3.08
CA ARG A 170 6.49 -21.46 4.06
C ARG A 170 5.12 -20.84 3.77
N LEU A 171 5.08 -19.58 3.33
CA LEU A 171 3.84 -18.94 2.89
C LEU A 171 3.22 -19.68 1.70
N ALA A 172 4.03 -20.05 0.70
CA ALA A 172 3.57 -20.81 -0.45
C ALA A 172 3.03 -22.19 -0.04
N GLU A 173 3.71 -22.90 0.86
CA GLU A 173 3.25 -24.18 1.41
C GLU A 173 1.89 -24.04 2.14
N ASP A 174 1.72 -23.01 2.97
CA ASP A 174 0.48 -22.78 3.70
C ASP A 174 -0.67 -22.33 2.78
N LEU A 175 -0.39 -21.58 1.72
CA LEU A 175 -1.38 -21.23 0.69
C LEU A 175 -1.82 -22.47 -0.10
N GLN A 176 -0.89 -23.37 -0.41
CA GLN A 176 -1.21 -24.66 -1.02
C GLN A 176 -2.11 -25.50 -0.10
N ALA A 177 -1.79 -25.58 1.19
CA ALA A 177 -2.62 -26.27 2.17
C ALA A 177 -4.00 -25.62 2.31
N GLN A 178 -4.08 -24.29 2.24
CA GLN A 178 -5.35 -23.57 2.27
C GLN A 178 -6.20 -23.88 1.03
N ALA A 179 -5.63 -23.85 -0.17
CA ALA A 179 -6.33 -24.21 -1.40
C ALA A 179 -6.87 -25.66 -1.38
N GLN A 180 -6.14 -26.58 -0.75
CA GLN A 180 -6.62 -27.96 -0.54
C GLN A 180 -7.81 -28.03 0.43
N LYS A 181 -7.89 -27.10 1.39
CA LYS A 181 -8.94 -27.07 2.43
C LYS A 181 -10.25 -26.46 1.91
N ASP A 182 -10.18 -25.33 1.20
CA ASP A 182 -11.37 -24.55 0.80
C ASP A 182 -11.66 -24.57 -0.72
N HIS A 183 -10.79 -25.22 -1.50
CA HIS A 183 -10.86 -25.31 -2.96
C HIS A 183 -10.80 -23.94 -3.68
N GLN A 184 -10.30 -22.91 -3.01
CA GLN A 184 -10.05 -21.59 -3.60
C GLN A 184 -8.61 -21.49 -4.13
N PRO A 185 -8.34 -20.64 -5.14
CA PRO A 185 -7.07 -20.65 -5.88
C PRO A 185 -5.92 -19.92 -5.16
N TRP A 186 -5.79 -20.08 -3.84
CA TRP A 186 -4.73 -19.46 -3.05
C TRP A 186 -3.33 -19.90 -3.48
N ASP A 187 -3.19 -21.16 -3.88
CA ASP A 187 -1.95 -21.76 -4.39
C ASP A 187 -1.49 -21.12 -5.70
N LYS A 188 -2.43 -20.70 -6.55
CA LYS A 188 -2.13 -20.04 -7.82
C LYS A 188 -1.54 -18.64 -7.67
N LEU A 189 -1.61 -18.04 -6.48
CA LEU A 189 -0.95 -16.76 -6.19
C LEU A 189 0.59 -16.89 -6.15
N VAL A 190 1.11 -18.11 -6.01
CA VAL A 190 2.55 -18.38 -5.99
C VAL A 190 3.10 -18.32 -7.42
N VAL A 191 4.05 -17.40 -7.64
CA VAL A 191 4.76 -17.28 -8.91
C VAL A 191 6.08 -18.02 -8.81
N HIS A 192 6.36 -18.90 -9.75
CA HIS A 192 7.61 -19.66 -9.83
C HIS A 192 8.51 -19.15 -10.95
N HIS A 193 9.82 -19.20 -10.73
CA HIS A 193 10.83 -18.98 -11.75
C HIS A 193 12.02 -19.90 -11.50
N GLU A 194 12.52 -20.56 -12.55
CA GLU A 194 13.67 -21.49 -12.46
C GLU A 194 13.54 -22.55 -11.34
N GLY A 195 12.34 -23.12 -11.16
CA GLY A 195 12.08 -24.20 -10.19
C GLY A 195 12.01 -23.76 -8.73
N ARG A 196 11.89 -22.47 -8.44
CA ARG A 196 11.77 -21.90 -7.09
C ARG A 196 10.64 -20.86 -7.00
N ASN A 197 10.10 -20.67 -5.81
CA ASN A 197 9.12 -19.61 -5.54
C ASN A 197 9.81 -18.24 -5.69
N LEU A 198 9.35 -17.42 -6.63
CA LEU A 198 9.89 -16.09 -6.90
C LEU A 198 9.20 -15.02 -6.05
N ARG A 199 7.87 -15.12 -5.94
CA ARG A 199 7.03 -14.22 -5.15
C ARG A 199 5.64 -14.84 -4.95
N VAL A 200 4.85 -14.25 -4.06
CA VAL A 200 3.42 -14.55 -3.92
C VAL A 200 2.65 -13.27 -4.18
N LEU A 201 1.75 -13.26 -5.16
CA LEU A 201 0.92 -12.09 -5.44
C LEU A 201 -0.20 -11.93 -4.40
N ASN A 202 -0.59 -10.69 -4.14
CA ASN A 202 -1.82 -10.42 -3.40
C ASN A 202 -3.04 -10.94 -4.18
N ALA A 203 -4.07 -11.38 -3.47
CA ALA A 203 -5.32 -11.87 -4.06
C ALA A 203 -6.00 -10.83 -4.99
N THR A 204 -5.86 -9.53 -4.73
CA THR A 204 -6.35 -8.44 -5.62
C THR A 204 -5.74 -8.52 -7.03
N HIS A 205 -4.56 -9.12 -7.15
CA HIS A 205 -3.85 -9.31 -8.41
C HIS A 205 -3.97 -10.74 -8.96
N GLY A 206 -4.83 -11.58 -8.37
CA GLY A 206 -4.93 -13.00 -8.69
C GLY A 206 -5.20 -13.28 -10.17
N ASN A 207 -5.96 -12.42 -10.85
CA ASN A 207 -6.25 -12.56 -12.28
C ASN A 207 -4.99 -12.54 -13.16
N ALA A 208 -3.91 -11.88 -12.73
CA ALA A 208 -2.63 -11.88 -13.46
C ALA A 208 -1.97 -13.26 -13.52
N VAL A 209 -2.36 -14.19 -12.63
CA VAL A 209 -1.83 -15.55 -12.50
C VAL A 209 -2.94 -16.62 -12.56
N GLY A 210 -4.14 -16.24 -13.01
CA GLY A 210 -5.27 -17.17 -13.15
C GLY A 210 -5.89 -17.63 -11.82
N ALA A 211 -5.71 -16.86 -10.75
CA ALA A 211 -6.39 -17.02 -9.46
C ALA A 211 -7.62 -16.10 -9.42
N ASN A 212 -8.80 -16.65 -9.70
CA ASN A 212 -10.06 -15.90 -9.64
C ASN A 212 -10.78 -16.16 -8.30
N PHE A 213 -11.08 -15.09 -7.55
CA PHE A 213 -11.80 -15.12 -6.28
C PHE A 213 -13.24 -14.57 -6.36
N ASP A 214 -13.77 -14.30 -7.55
CA ASP A 214 -15.15 -13.83 -7.74
C ASP A 214 -16.14 -14.64 -6.91
N GLY A 215 -16.96 -13.99 -6.09
CA GLY A 215 -17.95 -14.67 -5.25
C GLY A 215 -17.44 -15.17 -3.88
N TYR A 216 -16.13 -15.01 -3.57
CA TYR A 216 -15.54 -15.59 -2.36
C TYR A 216 -16.06 -14.97 -1.04
N PHE A 217 -16.17 -13.65 -0.94
CA PHE A 217 -16.63 -12.95 0.28
C PHE A 217 -18.15 -12.77 0.36
N GLU A 218 -18.90 -13.02 -0.71
CA GLU A 218 -20.31 -12.66 -0.86
C GLU A 218 -21.16 -13.25 0.27
N LYS A 219 -20.90 -14.50 0.67
CA LYS A 219 -21.58 -15.11 1.83
C LYS A 219 -21.34 -14.35 3.13
N HIS A 220 -20.08 -14.00 3.43
CA HIS A 220 -19.74 -13.24 4.64
C HIS A 220 -20.36 -11.84 4.61
N ILE A 221 -20.33 -11.18 3.44
CA ILE A 221 -20.94 -9.86 3.25
C ILE A 221 -22.44 -9.93 3.51
N ASP A 222 -23.13 -10.96 2.99
CA ASP A 222 -24.56 -11.16 3.25
C ASP A 222 -24.87 -11.39 4.73
N GLU A 223 -24.07 -12.20 5.43
CA GLU A 223 -24.22 -12.44 6.88
C GLU A 223 -24.03 -11.14 7.68
N VAL A 224 -23.04 -10.32 7.33
CA VAL A 224 -22.81 -8.99 7.91
C VAL A 224 -24.02 -8.09 7.66
N TRP A 225 -24.52 -8.05 6.42
CA TRP A 225 -25.70 -7.26 6.07
C TRP A 225 -26.92 -7.68 6.88
N GLN A 226 -27.19 -8.98 7.01
CA GLN A 226 -28.30 -9.48 7.81
C GLN A 226 -28.16 -9.09 9.28
N LYS A 227 -26.98 -9.28 9.89
CA LYS A 227 -26.72 -8.92 11.29
C LYS A 227 -27.10 -7.47 11.58
N TYR A 228 -26.64 -6.53 10.75
CA TYR A 228 -26.88 -5.10 10.95
C TYR A 228 -28.23 -4.61 10.41
N LYS A 229 -28.96 -5.44 9.67
CA LYS A 229 -30.37 -5.24 9.30
C LYS A 229 -31.33 -5.71 10.39
N SER A 230 -30.96 -6.76 11.13
CA SER A 230 -31.75 -7.34 12.23
C SER A 230 -31.69 -6.58 13.55
N GLY A 231 -31.10 -5.37 13.56
CA GLY A 231 -31.11 -4.46 14.71
C GLY A 231 -29.79 -4.33 15.47
N ALA A 232 -28.75 -5.13 15.14
CA ALA A 232 -27.42 -4.87 15.67
C ALA A 232 -26.90 -3.51 15.20
N LYS A 233 -26.08 -2.86 16.03
CA LYS A 233 -25.43 -1.59 15.71
C LYS A 233 -23.92 -1.77 15.70
N MET A 234 -23.30 -1.41 14.59
CA MET A 234 -21.84 -1.31 14.48
C MET A 234 -21.41 -0.02 15.17
N LYS A 235 -20.27 -0.02 15.84
CA LYS A 235 -19.64 1.20 16.36
C LYS A 235 -18.34 1.42 15.61
N ILE A 236 -18.25 2.51 14.88
CA ILE A 236 -17.06 2.87 14.11
C ILE A 236 -16.39 4.05 14.81
N ASN A 237 -15.23 3.80 15.41
CA ASN A 237 -14.31 4.86 15.77
C ASN A 237 -13.63 5.37 14.50
N THR A 238 -14.06 6.54 14.03
CA THR A 238 -13.49 7.16 12.83
C THR A 238 -12.08 7.71 13.06
N GLN A 239 -11.65 7.82 14.33
CA GLN A 239 -10.37 8.40 14.77
C GLN A 239 -10.09 9.79 14.17
N ALA A 240 -11.16 10.46 13.73
CA ALA A 240 -11.20 11.76 13.10
C ALA A 240 -12.57 12.38 13.37
N GLY A 241 -12.80 13.61 12.88
CA GLY A 241 -14.12 14.27 12.79
C GLY A 241 -15.15 13.86 13.86
N PRO A 242 -16.13 12.99 13.53
CA PRO A 242 -17.27 12.68 14.38
C PRO A 242 -16.99 11.71 15.55
N GLY A 243 -15.77 11.18 15.69
CA GLY A 243 -15.42 10.24 16.75
C GLY A 243 -16.05 8.86 16.54
N ILE A 244 -16.69 8.32 17.58
CA ILE A 244 -17.37 7.02 17.53
C ILE A 244 -18.81 7.21 17.07
N VAL A 245 -19.17 6.55 15.95
CA VAL A 245 -20.49 6.67 15.32
C VAL A 245 -21.13 5.29 15.13
N GLU A 246 -22.46 5.25 15.16
CA GLU A 246 -23.20 4.00 14.93
C GLU A 246 -23.43 3.74 13.44
N GLY A 247 -23.36 2.47 13.07
CA GLY A 247 -23.66 1.94 11.74
C GLY A 247 -24.78 0.91 11.77
N HIS A 248 -25.68 0.97 10.78
CA HIS A 248 -26.76 -0.01 10.61
C HIS A 248 -27.20 -0.12 9.15
N VAL A 249 -27.78 -1.26 8.75
CA VAL A 249 -28.35 -1.38 7.41
C VAL A 249 -29.75 -0.77 7.40
N ASN A 250 -29.98 0.18 6.49
CA ASN A 250 -31.24 0.90 6.37
C ASN A 250 -32.27 0.11 5.52
N LYS A 251 -33.48 0.67 5.37
CA LYS A 251 -34.57 0.05 4.60
C LYS A 251 -34.32 -0.06 3.08
N HIS A 252 -33.28 0.61 2.57
CA HIS A 252 -32.86 0.55 1.16
C HIS A 252 -31.69 -0.43 0.94
N ASP A 253 -31.35 -1.24 1.95
CA ASP A 253 -30.23 -2.20 1.91
C ASP A 253 -28.84 -1.54 1.83
N GLU A 254 -28.72 -0.29 2.29
CA GLU A 254 -27.46 0.45 2.40
C GLU A 254 -26.99 0.45 3.87
N LEU A 255 -25.70 0.28 4.11
CA LEU A 255 -25.10 0.51 5.43
C LEU A 255 -25.00 2.03 5.64
N GLU A 256 -25.71 2.56 6.62
CA GLU A 256 -25.73 3.97 6.98
C GLU A 256 -24.88 4.20 8.24
N VAL A 257 -23.89 5.08 8.14
CA VAL A 257 -22.95 5.45 9.20
C VAL A 257 -22.74 6.96 9.18
N ALA A 258 -23.06 7.67 10.28
CA ALA A 258 -22.88 9.12 10.36
C ALA A 258 -23.52 9.92 9.19
N GLY A 259 -24.65 9.44 8.65
CA GLY A 259 -25.34 10.03 7.49
C GLY A 259 -24.73 9.66 6.13
N GLU A 260 -23.57 9.01 6.10
CA GLU A 260 -22.97 8.43 4.90
C GLU A 260 -23.60 7.08 4.58
N LYS A 261 -23.74 6.79 3.29
CA LYS A 261 -24.35 5.55 2.79
C LYS A 261 -23.33 4.73 2.02
N PHE A 262 -23.29 3.44 2.33
CA PHE A 262 -22.40 2.46 1.71
C PHE A 262 -23.26 1.37 1.10
N SER A 263 -23.14 1.17 -0.22
CA SER A 263 -23.73 0.02 -0.89
C SER A 263 -23.07 -1.27 -0.39
N LYS A 264 -23.76 -2.41 -0.58
CA LYS A 264 -23.17 -3.72 -0.32
C LYS A 264 -21.90 -3.92 -1.18
N PRO A 265 -20.73 -4.22 -0.59
CA PRO A 265 -19.52 -4.52 -1.34
C PRO A 265 -19.64 -5.89 -2.02
N ASN A 266 -18.77 -6.14 -2.98
CA ASN A 266 -18.48 -7.48 -3.52
C ASN A 266 -17.05 -7.92 -3.16
N THR A 267 -16.63 -9.12 -3.59
CA THR A 267 -15.26 -9.60 -3.35
C THR A 267 -14.18 -8.64 -3.85
N ASN A 268 -14.34 -8.05 -5.04
CA ASN A 268 -13.34 -7.13 -5.61
C ASN A 268 -13.22 -5.85 -4.76
N ASP A 269 -14.33 -5.32 -4.24
CA ASP A 269 -14.31 -4.18 -3.32
C ASP A 269 -13.57 -4.52 -2.02
N VAL A 270 -13.81 -5.71 -1.44
CA VAL A 270 -13.15 -6.16 -0.21
C VAL A 270 -11.64 -6.33 -0.43
N LEU A 271 -11.23 -7.06 -1.47
CA LEU A 271 -9.82 -7.31 -1.75
C LEU A 271 -9.08 -6.01 -2.15
N GLY A 272 -9.70 -5.20 -3.02
CA GLY A 272 -9.08 -3.99 -3.56
C GLY A 272 -9.10 -2.79 -2.62
N CYS A 273 -10.05 -2.71 -1.69
CA CYS A 273 -10.25 -1.60 -0.77
C CYS A 273 -10.43 -0.22 -1.44
N ASN A 274 -10.77 -0.16 -2.73
CA ASN A 274 -10.73 1.09 -3.51
C ASN A 274 -11.85 1.26 -4.54
N SER A 275 -12.81 0.33 -4.60
CA SER A 275 -13.95 0.35 -5.51
C SER A 275 -15.29 0.26 -4.76
N GLY A 276 -16.38 0.48 -5.49
CA GLY A 276 -17.73 0.38 -4.96
C GLY A 276 -17.93 1.27 -3.72
N PRO A 277 -18.33 0.72 -2.56
CA PRO A 277 -18.52 1.51 -1.35
C PRO A 277 -17.23 2.10 -0.78
N PHE A 278 -16.05 1.67 -1.24
CA PHE A 278 -14.75 2.13 -0.73
C PHE A 278 -14.07 3.17 -1.63
N THR A 279 -14.76 3.71 -2.63
CA THR A 279 -14.26 4.85 -3.40
C THR A 279 -14.30 6.13 -2.53
N THR A 280 -13.15 6.80 -2.43
CA THR A 280 -13.00 8.09 -1.77
C THR A 280 -13.67 9.21 -2.57
N GLY A 281 -13.99 10.31 -1.90
CA GLY A 281 -14.63 11.45 -2.55
C GLY A 281 -14.53 12.74 -1.73
N PRO A 282 -15.37 13.74 -1.99
CA PRO A 282 -15.28 15.03 -1.31
C PRO A 282 -15.69 15.00 0.18
N SER A 283 -16.36 13.94 0.65
CA SER A 283 -16.78 13.84 2.05
C SER A 283 -15.64 13.35 2.93
N ALA A 284 -15.13 14.24 3.80
CA ALA A 284 -14.12 13.90 4.80
C ALA A 284 -14.62 12.82 5.79
N THR A 285 -15.91 12.86 6.17
CA THR A 285 -16.52 11.84 7.03
C THR A 285 -16.50 10.48 6.36
N ARG A 286 -16.90 10.40 5.08
CA ARG A 286 -16.83 9.17 4.29
C ARG A 286 -15.41 8.63 4.23
N ASN A 287 -14.44 9.48 3.90
CA ASN A 287 -13.04 9.10 3.77
C ASN A 287 -12.43 8.63 5.10
N ALA A 288 -12.93 9.11 6.25
CA ALA A 288 -12.54 8.61 7.56
C ALA A 288 -13.14 7.23 7.89
N ILE A 289 -14.35 6.93 7.38
CA ILE A 289 -15.05 5.66 7.64
C ILE A 289 -14.53 4.52 6.74
N ILE A 290 -14.23 4.80 5.46
CA ILE A 290 -13.83 3.80 4.45
C ILE A 290 -12.74 2.84 4.96
N PRO A 291 -11.60 3.33 5.51
CA PRO A 291 -10.52 2.43 5.96
C PRO A 291 -10.99 1.44 7.03
N ARG A 292 -11.87 1.87 7.96
CA ARG A 292 -12.37 1.03 9.05
C ARG A 292 -13.27 -0.08 8.53
N LEU A 293 -14.17 0.25 7.60
CA LEU A 293 -15.05 -0.73 6.98
C LEU A 293 -14.25 -1.73 6.13
N ALA A 294 -13.38 -1.22 5.25
CA ALA A 294 -12.58 -2.06 4.36
C ALA A 294 -11.69 -3.03 5.15
N ALA A 295 -10.96 -2.55 6.17
CA ALA A 295 -10.14 -3.40 7.03
C ALA A 295 -10.96 -4.45 7.78
N ALA A 296 -12.15 -4.08 8.28
CA ALA A 296 -13.01 -5.01 9.00
C ALA A 296 -13.56 -6.14 8.09
N PHE A 297 -13.84 -5.86 6.82
CA PHE A 297 -14.20 -6.90 5.84
C PHE A 297 -13.01 -7.79 5.48
N VAL A 298 -11.83 -7.21 5.20
CA VAL A 298 -10.62 -8.00 4.88
C VAL A 298 -10.26 -8.96 6.02
N ARG A 299 -10.43 -8.51 7.27
CA ARG A 299 -10.15 -9.28 8.49
C ARG A 299 -11.33 -10.17 8.93
N SER A 300 -12.45 -10.15 8.20
CA SER A 300 -13.71 -10.85 8.54
C SER A 300 -14.20 -10.62 9.98
N SER A 301 -13.96 -9.43 10.53
CA SER A 301 -14.17 -9.15 11.97
C SER A 301 -15.57 -8.62 12.31
N LEU A 302 -16.37 -8.22 11.31
CA LEU A 302 -17.68 -7.60 11.49
C LEU A 302 -18.73 -8.52 12.12
N LEU A 303 -18.55 -9.84 11.99
CA LEU A 303 -19.41 -10.82 12.67
C LEU A 303 -18.97 -11.06 14.13
N ASP A 304 -17.67 -10.95 14.43
CA ASP A 304 -17.09 -11.23 15.75
C ASP A 304 -17.07 -10.00 16.68
N SER A 305 -16.92 -8.79 16.14
CA SER A 305 -16.86 -7.53 16.90
C SER A 305 -17.84 -6.48 16.39
N GLN A 306 -18.51 -5.78 17.32
CA GLN A 306 -19.31 -4.60 17.00
C GLN A 306 -18.47 -3.32 16.94
N ASP A 307 -17.37 -3.27 17.69
CA ASP A 307 -16.45 -2.14 17.73
C ASP A 307 -15.42 -2.26 16.60
N GLN A 308 -15.30 -1.22 15.79
CA GLN A 308 -14.36 -1.13 14.68
C GLN A 308 -13.57 0.19 14.77
N PRO A 309 -12.23 0.16 14.61
CA PRO A 309 -11.39 -1.02 14.42
C PRO A 309 -11.42 -1.99 15.61
N SER A 310 -11.40 -3.29 15.32
CA SER A 310 -11.39 -4.36 16.33
C SER A 310 -9.97 -4.77 16.71
N GLN A 311 -9.82 -5.49 17.82
CA GLN A 311 -8.52 -5.96 18.32
C GLN A 311 -7.95 -7.09 17.45
N PRO A 312 -6.61 -7.23 17.30
CA PRO A 312 -6.00 -8.28 16.48
C PRO A 312 -6.48 -9.72 16.80
N SER A 313 -6.84 -9.98 18.05
CA SER A 313 -7.41 -11.26 18.50
C SER A 313 -8.73 -11.67 17.83
N THR A 314 -9.39 -10.78 17.08
CA THR A 314 -10.62 -11.07 16.33
C THR A 314 -10.38 -11.26 14.82
N PHE A 315 -9.16 -11.05 14.32
CA PHE A 315 -8.90 -11.05 12.89
C PHE A 315 -8.83 -12.48 12.32
N TYR A 316 -9.39 -12.66 11.13
CA TYR A 316 -9.31 -13.89 10.34
C TYR A 316 -9.84 -15.16 11.03
N ARG A 317 -10.82 -15.01 11.94
CA ARG A 317 -11.41 -16.11 12.72
C ARG A 317 -12.63 -16.76 12.07
N ILE A 318 -13.21 -16.08 11.09
CA ILE A 318 -14.46 -16.49 10.43
C ILE A 318 -14.18 -16.63 8.95
N ASP A 319 -14.44 -17.83 8.40
CA ASP A 319 -14.35 -18.10 6.97
C ASP A 319 -15.66 -17.67 6.27
N PRO A 320 -15.60 -17.13 5.04
CA PRO A 320 -14.40 -16.79 4.28
C PRO A 320 -13.64 -15.59 4.88
N THR A 321 -12.32 -15.61 4.73
CA THR A 321 -11.44 -14.49 5.10
C THR A 321 -10.26 -14.33 4.15
N ASN A 322 -9.54 -13.21 4.21
CA ASN A 322 -8.36 -12.98 3.38
C ASN A 322 -7.19 -13.85 3.87
N HIS A 323 -7.08 -15.07 3.33
CA HIS A 323 -6.05 -16.02 3.74
C HIS A 323 -4.64 -15.62 3.31
N TYR A 324 -4.49 -14.85 2.24
CA TYR A 324 -3.21 -14.21 1.91
C TYR A 324 -2.75 -13.32 3.07
N ALA A 325 -3.57 -12.37 3.52
CA ALA A 325 -3.21 -11.47 4.62
C ALA A 325 -2.96 -12.23 5.93
N ARG A 326 -3.86 -13.16 6.30
CA ARG A 326 -3.71 -14.03 7.48
C ARG A 326 -2.34 -14.72 7.51
N LEU A 327 -1.90 -15.27 6.38
CA LEU A 327 -0.65 -16.01 6.29
C LEU A 327 0.57 -15.10 6.18
N VAL A 328 0.45 -13.93 5.54
CA VAL A 328 1.50 -12.91 5.56
C VAL A 328 1.83 -12.51 7.00
N HIS A 329 0.83 -12.18 7.83
CA HIS A 329 1.06 -11.91 9.25
C HIS A 329 1.68 -13.11 9.98
N LYS A 330 1.19 -14.34 9.74
CA LYS A 330 1.74 -15.57 10.33
C LYS A 330 3.24 -15.77 10.06
N HIS A 331 3.72 -15.40 8.87
CA HIS A 331 5.10 -15.66 8.46
C HIS A 331 6.06 -14.49 8.67
N ASN A 332 5.55 -13.30 9.00
CA ASN A 332 6.39 -12.23 9.55
C ASN A 332 6.79 -12.57 10.99
N LEU A 333 8.06 -12.35 11.31
CA LEU A 333 8.66 -12.78 12.58
C LEU A 333 8.06 -12.08 13.80
N ASP A 334 7.54 -10.88 13.62
CA ASP A 334 6.88 -10.04 14.62
C ASP A 334 5.34 -9.98 14.42
N GLY A 335 4.80 -10.75 13.48
CA GLY A 335 3.38 -10.72 13.12
C GLY A 335 2.96 -9.51 12.27
N LYS A 336 3.88 -8.60 11.93
CA LYS A 336 3.55 -7.33 11.26
C LYS A 336 3.88 -7.35 9.77
N GLY A 337 3.04 -6.71 8.97
CA GLY A 337 3.28 -6.51 7.56
C GLY A 337 2.06 -5.94 6.85
N TYR A 338 2.29 -5.06 5.88
CA TYR A 338 1.21 -4.33 5.21
C TYR A 338 0.60 -5.21 4.11
N ALA A 339 -0.35 -6.09 4.45
CA ALA A 339 -0.87 -7.11 3.56
C ALA A 339 -2.06 -6.65 2.69
N PHE A 340 -2.65 -5.51 3.00
CA PHE A 340 -3.72 -4.86 2.22
C PHE A 340 -3.74 -3.36 2.49
N ALA A 341 -4.45 -2.56 1.68
CA ALA A 341 -4.32 -1.11 1.65
C ALA A 341 -4.57 -0.37 2.99
N TYR A 342 -5.34 -0.97 3.90
CA TYR A 342 -5.72 -0.37 5.18
C TYR A 342 -5.31 -1.24 6.38
N ASP A 343 -4.20 -1.95 6.29
CA ASP A 343 -3.70 -2.82 7.37
C ASP A 343 -3.17 -2.04 8.59
N ASP A 344 -2.95 -0.73 8.41
CA ASP A 344 -2.62 0.25 9.45
C ASP A 344 -3.81 0.66 10.33
N VAL A 345 -5.03 0.25 9.96
CA VAL A 345 -6.22 0.49 10.76
C VAL A 345 -6.16 -0.33 12.04
N GLN A 346 -6.16 0.35 13.19
CA GLN A 346 -6.08 -0.26 14.51
C GLN A 346 -6.91 0.55 15.53
N PRO A 347 -7.36 -0.07 16.64
CA PRO A 347 -7.95 0.68 17.74
C PRO A 347 -6.95 1.69 18.33
N ASP A 348 -7.43 2.73 19.00
CA ASP A 348 -6.59 3.80 19.57
C ASP A 348 -5.53 3.28 20.57
N ASP A 349 -5.84 2.17 21.24
CA ASP A 349 -4.98 1.47 22.20
C ASP A 349 -4.49 0.10 21.68
N GLY A 350 -4.67 -0.17 20.38
CA GLY A 350 -4.36 -1.45 19.76
C GLY A 350 -2.94 -1.58 19.24
N ASP A 351 -2.47 -2.82 19.12
CA ASP A 351 -1.18 -3.14 18.52
C ASP A 351 -1.19 -2.94 17.00
N ASP A 352 -0.20 -2.20 16.48
CA ASP A 352 0.02 -2.06 15.03
C ASP A 352 0.34 -3.41 14.38
N GLN A 353 -0.35 -3.71 13.28
CA GLN A 353 -0.12 -4.90 12.45
C GLN A 353 0.50 -4.57 11.09
N SER A 354 0.59 -3.29 10.70
CA SER A 354 0.96 -2.89 9.34
C SER A 354 2.45 -2.99 9.03
N GLY A 355 3.31 -3.11 10.04
CA GLY A 355 4.75 -3.18 9.82
C GLY A 355 5.33 -1.83 9.43
N LYS A 356 4.84 -0.76 10.08
CA LYS A 356 5.35 0.60 9.97
C LYS A 356 6.33 0.96 11.07
N VAL A 357 7.15 1.96 10.79
CA VAL A 357 7.94 2.73 11.76
C VAL A 357 7.77 4.21 11.47
N ASN A 358 7.72 5.05 12.50
CA ASN A 358 7.64 6.49 12.30
C ASN A 358 8.30 7.30 13.43
N ALA A 359 8.82 8.48 13.08
CA ALA A 359 9.41 9.39 14.06
C ALA A 359 9.42 10.84 13.57
N GLY A 360 9.11 11.78 14.47
CA GLY A 360 9.27 13.22 14.24
C GLY A 360 10.70 13.75 14.46
N ASP A 361 11.62 12.88 14.84
CA ASP A 361 13.02 13.15 15.10
C ASP A 361 13.94 12.02 14.60
N PRO A 362 13.81 11.57 13.33
CA PRO A 362 14.57 10.44 12.82
C PRO A 362 16.06 10.78 12.74
N LYS A 363 16.91 9.85 13.19
CA LYS A 363 18.37 9.96 13.17
C LYS A 363 19.01 9.02 12.15
N LEU A 364 18.53 7.79 12.10
CA LEU A 364 19.02 6.76 11.17
C LEU A 364 17.87 5.84 10.79
N PHE A 365 17.69 5.65 9.48
CA PHE A 365 16.78 4.63 8.95
C PHE A 365 17.61 3.46 8.41
N THR A 366 17.31 2.24 8.83
CA THR A 366 18.07 1.04 8.43
C THR A 366 17.17 0.08 7.69
N ILE A 367 17.61 -0.38 6.52
CA ILE A 367 16.95 -1.41 5.73
C ILE A 367 17.88 -2.63 5.72
N VAL A 368 17.36 -3.77 6.16
CA VAL A 368 18.10 -5.04 6.19
C VAL A 368 17.46 -6.01 5.21
N VAL A 369 18.29 -6.64 4.37
CA VAL A 369 17.85 -7.48 3.26
C VAL A 369 18.32 -8.91 3.47
N GLY A 370 17.42 -9.89 3.42
CA GLY A 370 17.76 -11.33 3.42
C GLY A 370 17.41 -12.08 4.71
N GLY A 371 17.21 -11.39 5.84
CA GLY A 371 16.57 -11.93 7.04
C GLY A 371 17.38 -12.94 7.89
N LYS A 372 18.67 -13.16 7.65
CA LYS A 372 19.49 -14.14 8.39
C LYS A 372 19.61 -13.83 9.88
N SER A 373 19.81 -12.55 10.21
CA SER A 373 20.06 -12.06 11.56
C SER A 373 18.77 -11.91 12.39
N GLY A 374 17.58 -12.06 11.78
CA GLY A 374 16.28 -11.90 12.43
C GLY A 374 15.88 -13.00 13.43
N LYS A 375 16.71 -14.05 13.61
CA LYS A 375 16.41 -15.19 14.50
C LYS A 375 16.56 -14.92 16.01
N GLY A 376 16.87 -13.70 16.45
CA GLY A 376 17.38 -13.45 17.81
C GLY A 376 16.65 -12.46 18.70
N THR A 377 15.75 -11.62 18.19
CA THR A 377 15.25 -10.48 18.98
C THR A 377 13.74 -10.54 19.20
N LYS A 378 13.31 -11.24 20.26
CA LYS A 378 12.06 -10.89 20.93
C LYS A 378 12.30 -9.54 21.64
N HIS A 379 12.07 -8.44 20.94
CA HIS A 379 12.04 -7.13 21.59
C HIS A 379 10.63 -6.92 22.18
N THR A 380 10.60 -6.73 23.49
CA THR A 380 9.42 -6.29 24.23
C THR A 380 8.95 -4.94 23.64
N PRO A 381 7.65 -4.73 23.38
CA PRO A 381 7.17 -3.44 22.93
C PRO A 381 7.51 -2.35 23.95
N ALA A 382 8.08 -1.24 23.50
CA ALA A 382 8.16 -0.03 24.30
C ALA A 382 6.76 0.55 24.47
N PRO A 383 6.43 1.19 25.61
CA PRO A 383 5.14 1.85 25.80
C PRO A 383 4.93 2.93 24.74
N GLN A 384 3.88 2.79 23.93
CA GLN A 384 3.45 3.82 22.99
C GLN A 384 2.96 5.05 23.77
N GLN A 385 3.59 6.19 23.54
CA GLN A 385 3.05 7.48 23.99
C GLN A 385 2.09 8.02 22.92
N HIS A 386 0.94 8.51 23.36
CA HIS A 386 -0.09 9.12 22.55
C HIS A 386 0.48 10.14 21.54
N SER A 387 0.52 9.75 20.27
CA SER A 387 0.70 10.67 19.15
C SER A 387 -0.52 11.56 19.01
N ALA A 388 -0.32 12.87 18.98
CA ALA A 388 -1.36 13.85 18.69
C ALA A 388 -2.03 13.54 17.33
N GLN A 389 -3.34 13.73 17.27
CA GLN A 389 -4.19 13.51 16.10
C GLN A 389 -3.55 14.11 14.84
N GLN A 390 -3.25 13.26 13.85
CA GLN A 390 -2.84 13.67 12.52
C GLN A 390 -4.04 14.30 11.78
N PRO A 391 -3.84 15.42 11.07
CA PRO A 391 -4.66 15.74 9.91
C PRO A 391 -4.49 14.60 8.89
N ASN A 392 -5.59 14.13 8.31
CA ASN A 392 -5.56 13.16 7.21
C ASN A 392 -4.61 13.65 6.10
N ASP A 393 -3.45 13.02 5.96
CA ASP A 393 -2.67 13.09 4.73
C ASP A 393 -3.24 11.99 3.82
N PRO A 394 -3.62 12.30 2.57
CA PRO A 394 -4.24 11.32 1.70
C PRO A 394 -3.25 10.18 1.47
N SER A 395 -3.75 8.95 1.49
CA SER A 395 -3.10 7.83 0.80
C SER A 395 -2.63 8.32 -0.57
N PRO A 396 -1.46 7.90 -1.09
CA PRO A 396 -0.92 8.43 -2.35
C PRO A 396 -1.96 8.31 -3.46
N ASP A 397 -2.63 9.43 -3.76
CA ASP A 397 -3.75 9.50 -4.69
C ASP A 397 -3.26 9.09 -6.08
N LYS A 398 -3.92 8.07 -6.63
CA LYS A 398 -3.91 7.79 -8.06
C LYS A 398 -4.89 8.74 -8.74
N HIS A 399 -4.46 9.97 -9.01
CA HIS A 399 -5.14 10.84 -9.96
C HIS A 399 -4.13 11.51 -10.90
N ALA A 400 -4.08 11.01 -12.13
CA ALA A 400 -3.60 11.76 -13.28
C ALA A 400 -4.33 11.22 -14.52
N ASP A 401 -5.56 11.66 -14.71
CA ASP A 401 -6.09 11.94 -16.05
C ASP A 401 -7.31 12.83 -15.87
N GLU A 402 -7.14 14.14 -16.08
CA GLU A 402 -8.18 15.03 -16.60
C GLU A 402 -7.56 16.40 -16.90
N SER A 403 -7.53 16.74 -18.18
CA SER A 403 -7.07 18.01 -18.73
C SER A 403 -8.09 19.13 -18.47
N HIS A 404 -7.63 20.24 -17.89
CA HIS A 404 -8.40 21.47 -17.75
C HIS A 404 -8.76 22.11 -19.10
N ALA A 405 -10.05 22.39 -19.30
CA ALA A 405 -10.50 23.50 -20.13
C ALA A 405 -10.88 24.66 -19.20
N GLN A 406 -10.16 25.78 -19.32
CA GLN A 406 -10.41 27.00 -18.55
C GLN A 406 -11.60 27.78 -19.10
N ASP A 407 -12.36 28.28 -18.13
CA ASP A 407 -13.50 29.18 -18.21
C ASP A 407 -13.09 30.61 -18.61
N HIS A 408 -13.87 31.24 -19.48
CA HIS A 408 -13.89 32.69 -19.68
C HIS A 408 -15.32 33.17 -19.49
N ASN A 409 -15.60 33.68 -18.28
CA ASN A 409 -16.85 34.34 -17.96
C ASN A 409 -16.65 35.87 -17.95
N LYS A 410 -17.42 36.59 -18.77
CA LYS A 410 -17.82 37.99 -18.52
C LYS A 410 -19.24 38.24 -19.02
N HIS A 411 -20.16 38.18 -18.07
CA HIS A 411 -21.15 39.22 -17.71
C HIS A 411 -22.13 39.80 -18.78
N VAL A 412 -23.42 39.61 -18.45
CA VAL A 412 -24.49 40.64 -18.29
C VAL A 412 -25.54 40.77 -19.40
N ASP A 413 -26.78 40.49 -18.94
CA ASP A 413 -28.11 41.02 -19.28
C ASP A 413 -28.64 41.00 -20.71
N GLY A 414 -29.90 40.55 -20.81
CA GLY A 414 -30.77 40.99 -21.90
C GLY A 414 -31.89 40.02 -22.26
N LEU A 415 -33.03 40.14 -21.58
CA LEU A 415 -34.34 39.67 -22.04
C LEU A 415 -34.57 39.98 -23.54
N LYS A 416 -35.04 38.98 -24.31
CA LYS A 416 -36.29 38.99 -25.13
C LYS A 416 -36.21 38.03 -26.32
N GLY A 417 -37.33 37.35 -26.56
CA GLY A 417 -37.77 37.03 -27.93
C GLY A 417 -37.77 35.56 -28.31
N ARG A 418 -38.82 34.83 -27.88
CA ARG A 418 -39.38 33.75 -28.70
C ARG A 418 -39.82 34.34 -30.05
N VAL A 419 -39.75 33.55 -31.12
CA VAL A 419 -40.90 33.16 -31.97
C VAL A 419 -40.42 32.84 -33.41
N GLN A 420 -40.83 31.64 -33.87
CA GLN A 420 -40.98 31.17 -35.27
C GLN A 420 -39.71 31.07 -36.12
N GLY A 421 -39.48 30.02 -36.89
CA GLY A 421 -40.37 28.98 -37.38
C GLY A 421 -39.91 28.60 -38.79
N LEU A 422 -39.52 27.34 -38.94
CA LEU A 422 -39.59 26.54 -40.17
C LEU A 422 -38.92 27.06 -41.46
N ALA A 423 -37.89 26.29 -41.83
CA ALA A 423 -37.80 25.51 -43.06
C ALA A 423 -36.82 25.97 -44.13
N LYS A 424 -36.01 24.97 -44.55
CA LYS A 424 -35.46 24.74 -45.90
C LYS A 424 -34.40 25.76 -46.35
N ARG A 425 -33.38 25.40 -47.11
CA ARG A 425 -32.78 24.16 -47.63
C ARG A 425 -31.61 24.72 -48.48
N PHE A 426 -30.45 24.10 -48.37
CA PHE A 426 -29.41 23.98 -49.41
C PHE A 426 -28.69 25.21 -49.98
N MET A 427 -27.35 25.03 -50.01
CA MET A 427 -26.34 25.54 -50.96
C MET A 427 -25.96 27.02 -50.76
N ASN A 428 -24.69 27.37 -50.52
CA ASN A 428 -23.43 26.78 -51.01
C ASN A 428 -22.41 26.45 -49.92
#